data_AF-A0A167PA50-F1
#
_entry.id   AF-A0A167PA50-F1
#
_cell.length_a   1.000
_cell.length_b   1.000
_cell.length_c   1.000
_cell.angle_alpha   90.00
_cell.angle_beta   90.00
_cell.angle_gamma   90.00
#
_symmetry.space_group_name_H-M   'P 1'
#
loop_
_entity.id
_entity.type
_entity.pdbx_description
1 polymer ?
#
loop_
_entity_poly.entity_id
_entity_poly.type
_entity_poly.pdbx_seq_one_letter_code
_entity_poly.pdbx_strand_id
1 'polypeptide(L)'
;MCQTKAQFVETVNKLMHCQKGAISKSEIKAMVTYLGEVTQVFTDTDMNDSPKTQTACGVAISPVQAAKCFEETIRTQMFAQGVANAIADKLKVAIKPVRILYAGTGPYATLLLPLLAASTEQLNVEITLLDIHQENITAVEALIAHFGLESYQIELVHGDATQWRPNREQQFDIIISETMTALLKREPQVFIFKHLVQYLRSDGVLIPEQVSLKTWLTPQSKQSKGDLLIGEFFCLDRERAQALNRGDDACFCAELIIPDGDWAEHVVKLTTDIRVYRDLSLHEGDCSLNIAFAFSPYDAVLTPNQAIVFKYVQPDSPDFSVIFPKPEWKQTNFKLPQPSDTGALGLVQIKRSFQRAYLIKRGEKVATSEQEWQAELYLYDALSLNSREVIGKMYELERFTDFEKWLSEQVAPLDNVTMNAINHQCLAKITDAGA
;
A
#
# COMPACT_ATOMS: atom_id res chain seq x y z
N MET A 1 -16.25 21.04 18.75
CA MET A 1 -15.24 21.83 18.04
C MET A 1 -14.21 22.28 19.06
N CYS A 2 -12.93 22.10 18.78
CA CYS A 2 -11.84 22.58 19.59
C CYS A 2 -11.51 23.99 19.10
N GLN A 3 -11.93 25.00 19.86
CA GLN A 3 -11.72 26.42 19.54
C GLN A 3 -10.78 27.09 20.54
N THR A 4 -10.33 26.35 21.56
CA THR A 4 -9.52 26.86 22.66
C THR A 4 -8.46 25.83 23.06
N LYS A 5 -7.38 26.31 23.68
CA LYS A 5 -6.32 25.44 24.23
C LYS A 5 -6.87 24.42 25.24
N ALA A 6 -7.86 24.82 26.04
CA ALA A 6 -8.49 23.92 27.03
C ALA A 6 -9.24 22.75 26.37
N GLN A 7 -10.03 23.02 25.32
CA GLN A 7 -10.73 21.97 24.57
C GLN A 7 -9.75 21.06 23.81
N PHE A 8 -8.63 21.62 23.35
CA PHE A 8 -7.58 20.83 22.70
C PHE A 8 -7.02 19.81 23.68
N VAL A 9 -6.60 20.28 24.86
CA VAL A 9 -6.07 19.45 25.95
C VAL A 9 -7.08 18.40 26.40
N GLU A 10 -8.36 18.75 26.54
CA GLU A 10 -9.42 17.79 26.86
C GLU A 10 -9.52 16.68 25.81
N THR A 11 -9.46 17.03 24.53
CA THR A 11 -9.52 16.06 23.43
C THR A 11 -8.27 15.19 23.37
N VAL A 12 -7.08 15.76 23.60
CA VAL A 12 -5.84 14.99 23.72
C VAL A 12 -5.94 13.99 24.88
N ASN A 13 -6.40 14.44 26.06
CA ASN A 13 -6.57 13.55 27.21
C ASN A 13 -7.54 12.41 26.91
N LYS A 14 -8.64 12.69 26.21
CA LYS A 14 -9.54 11.63 25.71
C LYS A 14 -8.82 10.69 24.76
N LEU A 15 -8.07 11.22 23.78
CA LEU A 15 -7.30 10.43 22.80
C LEU A 15 -6.34 9.47 23.50
N MET A 16 -5.63 9.92 24.54
CA MET A 16 -4.63 9.10 25.26
C MET A 16 -5.24 7.95 26.07
N HIS A 17 -6.48 8.09 26.57
CA HIS A 17 -7.04 7.14 27.54
C HIS A 17 -8.21 6.31 27.01
N CYS A 18 -8.78 6.68 25.86
CA CYS A 18 -9.90 5.95 25.29
C CYS A 18 -9.46 4.65 24.59
N GLN A 19 -10.38 3.69 24.49
CA GLN A 19 -10.18 2.44 23.75
C GLN A 19 -10.00 2.72 22.25
N LYS A 20 -9.31 1.81 21.54
CA LYS A 20 -9.10 1.90 20.09
C LYS A 20 -10.42 2.18 19.35
N GLY A 21 -10.44 3.22 18.52
CA GLY A 21 -11.59 3.62 17.72
C GLY A 21 -12.68 4.39 18.46
N ALA A 22 -12.53 4.65 19.77
CA ALA A 22 -13.53 5.38 20.56
C ALA A 22 -13.50 6.90 20.35
N ILE A 23 -12.40 7.46 19.82
CA ILE A 23 -12.33 8.88 19.48
C ILE A 23 -13.05 9.16 18.14
N SER A 24 -13.91 10.18 18.11
CA SER A 24 -14.69 10.46 16.92
C SER A 24 -13.88 11.21 15.86
N LYS A 25 -14.23 11.01 14.58
CA LYS A 25 -13.65 11.77 13.47
C LYS A 25 -13.86 13.28 13.62
N SER A 26 -14.99 13.71 14.18
CA SER A 26 -15.26 15.13 14.46
C SER A 26 -14.33 15.73 15.51
N GLU A 27 -13.93 14.95 16.51
CA GLU A 27 -12.99 15.40 17.55
C GLU A 27 -11.58 15.57 16.96
N ILE A 28 -11.10 14.56 16.24
CA ILE A 28 -9.81 14.62 15.53
C ILE A 28 -9.79 15.78 14.53
N LYS A 29 -10.82 15.92 13.69
CA LYS A 29 -10.90 17.03 12.73
C LYS A 29 -10.83 18.38 13.44
N ALA A 30 -11.47 18.52 14.60
CA ALA A 30 -11.45 19.76 15.34
C ALA A 30 -10.06 20.06 15.93
N MET A 31 -9.30 19.06 16.37
CA MET A 31 -7.89 19.23 16.76
C MET A 31 -7.05 19.69 15.57
N VAL A 32 -7.23 19.07 14.40
CA VAL A 32 -6.50 19.41 13.17
C VAL A 32 -6.80 20.84 12.74
N THR A 33 -8.07 21.26 12.72
CA THR A 33 -8.45 22.65 12.42
C THR A 33 -7.79 23.63 13.38
N TYR A 34 -7.82 23.33 14.69
CA TYR A 34 -7.19 24.17 15.70
C TYR A 34 -5.68 24.31 15.50
N LEU A 35 -4.98 23.23 15.20
CA LEU A 35 -3.54 23.26 14.91
C LEU A 35 -3.25 23.98 13.59
N GLY A 36 -4.10 23.82 12.59
CA GLY A 36 -4.00 24.56 11.32
C GLY A 36 -4.13 26.06 11.51
N GLU A 37 -5.04 26.53 12.38
CA GLU A 37 -5.16 27.95 12.72
C GLU A 37 -3.90 28.52 13.38
N VAL A 38 -3.20 27.73 14.19
CA VAL A 38 -1.95 28.18 14.84
C VAL A 38 -0.77 28.18 13.87
N THR A 39 -0.67 27.14 13.04
CA THR A 39 0.49 26.91 12.16
C THR A 39 0.35 27.54 10.79
N GLN A 40 -0.86 27.92 10.39
CA GLN A 40 -1.23 28.30 9.02
C GLN A 40 -1.06 27.17 7.98
N VAL A 41 -0.94 25.92 8.41
CA VAL A 41 -0.89 24.73 7.53
C VAL A 41 -2.24 24.03 7.59
N PHE A 42 -3.05 24.06 6.54
CA PHE A 42 -4.41 23.52 6.57
C PHE A 42 -4.56 22.23 5.75
N THR A 43 -5.41 21.31 6.20
CA THR A 43 -5.66 20.03 5.52
C THR A 43 -6.64 20.12 4.36
N ASP A 44 -7.34 21.23 4.18
CA ASP A 44 -8.25 21.46 3.05
C ASP A 44 -7.56 21.96 1.77
N THR A 45 -6.26 22.30 1.87
CA THR A 45 -5.43 22.67 0.72
C THR A 45 -5.28 21.46 -0.23
N ASP A 46 -5.29 21.71 -1.54
CA ASP A 46 -5.13 20.65 -2.54
C ASP A 46 -3.74 20.01 -2.40
N MET A 47 -3.71 18.67 -2.34
CA MET A 47 -2.46 17.91 -2.23
C MET A 47 -1.63 17.97 -3.50
N ASN A 48 -2.24 18.26 -4.64
CA ASN A 48 -1.53 18.40 -5.92
C ASN A 48 -0.82 19.75 -6.05
N ASP A 49 -1.22 20.75 -5.26
CA ASP A 49 -0.64 22.09 -5.29
C ASP A 49 0.61 22.22 -4.42
N SER A 50 0.92 21.21 -3.60
CA SER A 50 2.08 21.20 -2.71
C SER A 50 3.19 20.28 -3.25
N PRO A 51 4.41 20.78 -3.48
CA PRO A 51 5.50 19.98 -4.03
C PRO A 51 5.94 18.89 -3.02
N LYS A 52 6.16 17.68 -3.52
CA LYS A 52 6.82 16.59 -2.77
C LYS A 52 8.33 16.75 -2.90
N THR A 53 9.07 16.34 -1.88
CA THR A 53 10.54 16.37 -1.92
C THR A 53 11.07 14.97 -2.20
N GLN A 54 11.70 14.79 -3.35
CA GLN A 54 12.44 13.56 -3.66
C GLN A 54 13.72 13.53 -2.81
N THR A 55 13.95 12.44 -2.09
CA THR A 55 15.20 12.17 -1.39
C THR A 55 15.96 11.08 -2.13
N ALA A 56 17.22 10.84 -1.72
CA ALA A 56 18.00 9.71 -2.23
C ALA A 56 17.47 8.34 -1.74
N CYS A 57 16.44 8.32 -0.88
CA CYS A 57 15.92 7.11 -0.21
C CYS A 57 14.39 7.00 -0.29
N GLY A 58 13.75 7.73 -1.21
CA GLY A 58 12.29 7.75 -1.39
C GLY A 58 11.72 9.16 -1.51
N VAL A 59 10.44 9.30 -1.18
CA VAL A 59 9.71 10.57 -1.24
C VAL A 59 9.37 11.04 0.16
N ALA A 60 9.71 12.29 0.48
CA ALA A 60 9.12 13.02 1.58
C ALA A 60 7.83 13.69 1.11
N ILE A 61 6.71 13.36 1.76
CA ILE A 61 5.40 13.93 1.45
C ILE A 61 5.33 15.39 1.90
N SER A 62 4.47 16.18 1.26
CA SER A 62 4.37 17.61 1.58
C SER A 62 3.79 17.86 2.98
N PRO A 63 4.00 19.05 3.58
CA PRO A 63 3.39 19.45 4.84
C PRO A 63 1.88 19.22 4.93
N VAL A 64 1.13 19.54 3.88
CA VAL A 64 -0.34 19.31 3.79
C VAL A 64 -0.67 17.82 3.82
N GLN A 65 0.11 16.98 3.15
CA GLN A 65 -0.08 15.53 3.16
C GLN A 65 0.21 14.95 4.56
N ALA A 66 1.26 15.43 5.22
CA ALA A 66 1.58 15.06 6.60
C ALA A 66 0.48 15.51 7.57
N ALA A 67 -0.07 16.72 7.40
CA ALA A 67 -1.20 17.21 8.19
C ALA A 67 -2.45 16.32 8.03
N LYS A 68 -2.74 15.84 6.81
CA LYS A 68 -3.87 14.92 6.54
C LYS A 68 -3.73 13.57 7.25
N CYS A 69 -2.51 13.10 7.49
CA CYS A 69 -2.29 11.86 8.25
C CYS A 69 -2.84 11.94 9.67
N PHE A 70 -2.90 13.14 10.27
CA PHE A 70 -3.54 13.35 11.59
C PHE A 70 -5.02 12.93 11.56
N GLU A 71 -5.74 13.17 10.45
CA GLU A 71 -7.18 12.89 10.34
C GLU A 71 -7.53 11.39 10.36
N GLU A 72 -6.54 10.50 10.25
CA GLU A 72 -6.72 9.06 10.40
C GLU A 72 -6.81 8.68 11.88
N THR A 73 -8.05 8.64 12.40
CA THR A 73 -8.33 8.56 13.83
C THR A 73 -7.62 7.41 14.55
N ILE A 74 -7.69 6.19 14.01
CA ILE A 74 -7.09 5.00 14.64
C ILE A 74 -5.55 5.06 14.57
N ARG A 75 -4.99 5.50 13.42
CA ARG A 75 -3.54 5.69 13.23
C ARG A 75 -3.00 6.65 14.29
N THR A 76 -3.55 7.86 14.33
CA THR A 76 -3.15 8.91 15.27
C THR A 76 -3.29 8.46 16.72
N GLN A 77 -4.41 7.81 17.05
CA GLN A 77 -4.65 7.32 18.40
C GLN A 77 -3.60 6.30 18.85
N MET A 78 -3.39 5.23 18.07
CA MET A 78 -2.46 4.16 18.45
C MET A 78 -1.03 4.65 18.54
N PHE A 79 -0.57 5.47 17.59
CA PHE A 79 0.77 6.04 17.64
C PHE A 79 0.97 6.98 18.83
N ALA A 80 0.05 7.90 19.08
CA ALA A 80 0.21 8.85 20.17
C ALA A 80 0.12 8.17 21.56
N GLN A 81 -0.77 7.19 21.72
CA GLN A 81 -0.80 6.34 22.92
C GLN A 81 0.50 5.53 23.08
N GLY A 82 1.05 4.99 21.99
CA GLY A 82 2.31 4.25 22.01
C GLY A 82 3.50 5.09 22.43
N VAL A 83 3.60 6.32 21.90
CA VAL A 83 4.61 7.29 22.32
C VAL A 83 4.45 7.66 23.79
N ALA A 84 3.22 7.97 24.24
CA ALA A 84 2.95 8.29 25.64
C ALA A 84 3.35 7.14 26.59
N ASN A 85 3.00 5.90 26.24
CA ASN A 85 3.34 4.71 27.01
C ASN A 85 4.86 4.47 27.07
N ALA A 86 5.56 4.62 25.95
CA ALA A 86 7.01 4.47 25.89
C ALA A 86 7.73 5.52 26.75
N ILE A 87 7.29 6.77 26.71
CA ILE A 87 7.82 7.85 27.55
C ILE A 87 7.57 7.54 29.03
N ALA A 88 6.33 7.18 29.40
CA ALA A 88 5.97 6.87 30.77
C ALA A 88 6.82 5.69 31.32
N ASP A 89 7.05 4.66 30.53
CA ASP A 89 7.86 3.51 30.95
C ASP A 89 9.34 3.86 31.11
N LYS A 90 9.89 4.72 30.24
CA LYS A 90 11.25 5.23 30.42
C LYS A 90 11.39 6.12 31.64
N LEU A 91 10.42 7.01 31.89
CA LEU A 91 10.42 7.89 33.06
C LEU A 91 10.38 7.14 34.39
N LYS A 92 9.71 5.97 34.48
CA LYS A 92 9.66 5.15 35.70
C LYS A 92 11.03 4.66 36.18
N VAL A 93 11.98 4.50 35.26
CA VAL A 93 13.31 3.92 35.55
C VAL A 93 14.44 4.91 35.34
N ALA A 94 14.16 6.07 34.76
CA ALA A 94 15.17 7.05 34.39
C ALA A 94 15.62 7.91 35.58
N ILE A 95 16.93 8.04 35.74
CA ILE A 95 17.57 8.97 36.69
C ILE A 95 17.90 10.31 36.00
N LYS A 96 18.05 10.28 34.66
CA LYS A 96 18.34 11.41 33.79
C LYS A 96 17.13 11.72 32.90
N PRO A 97 17.06 12.88 32.24
CA PRO A 97 16.01 13.16 31.27
C PRO A 97 15.96 12.06 30.19
N VAL A 98 14.75 11.64 29.82
CA VAL A 98 14.53 10.69 28.73
C VAL A 98 14.74 11.41 27.40
N ARG A 99 15.67 10.92 26.59
CA ARG A 99 16.05 11.53 25.31
C ARG A 99 15.22 10.96 24.16
N ILE A 100 14.52 11.83 23.45
CA ILE A 100 13.57 11.47 22.41
C ILE A 100 14.00 12.13 21.10
N LEU A 101 14.16 11.33 20.04
CA LEU A 101 14.27 11.82 18.67
C LEU A 101 12.96 11.53 17.96
N TYR A 102 12.34 12.55 17.37
CA TYR A 102 11.21 12.37 16.47
C TYR A 102 11.58 12.86 15.07
N ALA A 103 11.72 11.92 14.14
CA ALA A 103 12.09 12.15 12.76
C ALA A 103 10.88 12.04 11.82
N GLY A 104 10.67 13.05 10.98
CA GLY A 104 9.47 13.21 10.16
C GLY A 104 8.29 13.66 11.02
N THR A 105 8.41 14.83 11.64
CA THR A 105 7.42 15.34 12.59
C THR A 105 6.13 15.77 11.91
N GLY A 106 6.22 16.18 10.63
CA GLY A 106 5.17 16.94 9.99
C GLY A 106 4.98 18.31 10.69
N PRO A 107 3.98 19.09 10.24
CA PRO A 107 3.77 20.46 10.72
C PRO A 107 3.26 20.53 12.16
N TYR A 108 2.77 19.42 12.70
CA TYR A 108 2.10 19.37 14.00
C TYR A 108 2.87 18.60 15.08
N ALA A 109 3.95 17.89 14.70
CA ALA A 109 4.61 16.88 15.54
C ALA A 109 3.58 16.03 16.31
N THR A 110 2.58 15.53 15.58
CA THR A 110 1.32 14.95 16.05
C THR A 110 1.49 13.93 17.17
N LEU A 111 2.56 13.14 17.12
CA LEU A 111 2.77 12.03 18.03
C LEU A 111 3.35 12.45 19.39
N LEU A 112 3.88 13.67 19.52
CA LEU A 112 4.58 14.12 20.73
C LEU A 112 4.08 15.47 21.27
N LEU A 113 4.00 16.52 20.47
CA LEU A 113 3.64 17.85 20.97
C LEU A 113 2.27 17.91 21.66
N PRO A 114 1.20 17.29 21.12
CA PRO A 114 -0.10 17.29 21.80
C PRO A 114 -0.03 16.66 23.20
N LEU A 115 0.75 15.59 23.37
CA LEU A 115 0.97 14.94 24.67
C LEU A 115 1.63 15.90 25.67
N LEU A 116 2.68 16.63 25.25
CA LEU A 116 3.35 17.61 26.12
C LEU A 116 2.40 18.74 26.51
N ALA A 117 1.61 19.24 25.56
CA ALA A 117 0.63 20.30 25.78
C ALA A 117 -0.49 19.91 26.76
N ALA A 118 -0.85 18.62 26.80
CA ALA A 118 -1.88 18.09 27.69
C ALA A 118 -1.36 17.60 29.05
N SER A 119 -0.04 17.48 29.21
CA SER A 119 0.59 17.00 30.44
C SER A 119 0.41 18.03 31.57
N THR A 120 -0.12 17.59 32.71
CA THR A 120 -0.29 18.46 33.89
C THR A 120 1.01 18.69 34.66
N GLU A 121 2.01 17.85 34.43
CA GLU A 121 3.34 17.92 35.04
C GLU A 121 4.41 18.07 33.96
N GLN A 122 5.49 18.76 34.29
CA GLN A 122 6.65 18.88 33.41
C GLN A 122 7.35 17.51 33.32
N LEU A 123 7.27 16.86 32.16
CA LEU A 123 7.97 15.60 31.95
C LEU A 123 9.48 15.84 31.89
N ASN A 124 10.27 14.97 32.53
CA ASN A 124 11.74 15.05 32.49
C ASN A 124 12.27 14.47 31.18
N VAL A 125 12.13 15.23 30.08
CA VAL A 125 12.47 14.81 28.72
C VAL A 125 13.36 15.84 28.01
N GLU A 126 14.22 15.35 27.12
CA GLU A 126 15.04 16.13 26.19
C GLU A 126 14.68 15.66 24.78
N ILE A 127 14.28 16.59 23.91
CA ILE A 127 13.59 16.29 22.65
C ILE A 127 14.36 16.89 21.49
N THR A 128 14.60 16.08 20.46
CA THR A 128 15.03 16.55 19.13
C THR A 128 13.91 16.27 18.13
N LEU A 129 13.39 17.33 17.51
CA LEU A 129 12.38 17.29 16.45
C LEU A 129 13.05 17.53 15.11
N LEU A 130 13.02 16.54 14.24
CA LEU A 130 13.73 16.52 12.96
C LEU A 130 12.74 16.41 11.79
N ASP A 131 12.77 17.36 10.87
CA ASP A 131 11.97 17.33 9.65
C ASP A 131 12.75 17.89 8.45
N ILE A 132 12.46 17.37 7.26
CA ILE A 132 13.13 17.79 6.02
C ILE A 132 12.53 19.07 5.45
N HIS A 133 11.33 19.47 5.89
CA HIS A 133 10.67 20.68 5.43
C HIS A 133 10.83 21.81 6.45
N GLN A 134 11.47 22.91 6.04
CA GLN A 134 11.56 24.12 6.87
C GLN A 134 10.18 24.65 7.30
N GLU A 135 9.16 24.50 6.46
CA GLU A 135 7.77 24.88 6.78
C GLU A 135 7.24 24.11 8.00
N ASN A 136 7.52 22.81 8.10
CA ASN A 136 7.12 21.99 9.25
C ASN A 136 7.85 22.44 10.52
N ILE A 137 9.14 22.81 10.41
CA ILE A 137 9.93 23.31 11.53
C ILE A 137 9.36 24.63 12.06
N THR A 138 9.04 25.57 11.17
CA THR A 138 8.42 26.85 11.55
C THR A 138 7.04 26.64 12.19
N ALA A 139 6.24 25.72 11.65
CA ALA A 139 4.92 25.37 12.21
C ALA A 139 5.05 24.79 13.63
N VAL A 140 5.98 23.86 13.82
CA VAL A 140 6.29 23.27 15.13
C VAL A 140 6.78 24.32 16.13
N GLU A 141 7.63 25.26 15.71
CA GLU A 141 8.08 26.37 16.56
C GLU A 141 6.91 27.24 17.04
N ALA A 142 5.95 27.55 16.15
CA ALA A 142 4.74 28.29 16.50
C ALA A 142 3.88 27.53 17.51
N LEU A 143 3.76 26.19 17.39
CA LEU A 143 3.04 25.36 18.34
C LEU A 143 3.73 25.31 19.71
N ILE A 144 5.06 25.25 19.76
CA ILE A 144 5.82 25.28 21.01
C ILE A 144 5.51 26.57 21.78
N ALA A 145 5.57 27.73 21.11
CA ALA A 145 5.25 29.02 21.71
C ALA A 145 3.77 29.10 22.15
N HIS A 146 2.86 28.68 21.28
CA HIS A 146 1.42 28.73 21.54
C HIS A 146 1.00 27.86 22.73
N PHE A 147 1.59 26.67 22.86
CA PHE A 147 1.32 25.78 23.99
C PHE A 147 2.15 26.10 25.24
N GLY A 148 3.12 27.02 25.17
CA GLY A 148 3.95 27.40 26.31
C GLY A 148 4.92 26.28 26.70
N LEU A 149 5.51 25.60 25.71
CA LEU A 149 6.36 24.43 25.87
C LEU A 149 7.86 24.77 25.94
N GLU A 150 8.23 26.05 26.03
CA GLU A 150 9.62 26.51 26.07
C GLU A 150 10.37 26.08 27.34
N SER A 151 9.64 25.62 28.37
CA SER A 151 10.24 24.99 29.55
C SER A 151 10.87 23.62 29.25
N TYR A 152 10.46 22.96 28.17
CA TYR A 152 11.07 21.72 27.71
C TYR A 152 12.37 22.01 26.95
N GLN A 153 13.33 21.09 27.06
CA GLN A 153 14.54 21.13 26.22
C GLN A 153 14.19 20.55 24.84
N ILE A 154 13.72 21.41 23.94
CA ILE A 154 13.35 21.04 22.57
C ILE A 154 14.36 21.64 21.58
N GLU A 155 15.03 20.78 20.83
CA GLU A 155 15.87 21.12 19.69
C GLU A 155 15.07 20.92 18.40
N LEU A 156 15.01 21.95 17.56
CA LEU A 156 14.40 21.88 16.23
C LEU A 156 15.48 21.75 15.17
N VAL A 157 15.36 20.73 14.31
CA VAL A 157 16.35 20.41 13.30
C VAL A 157 15.69 20.32 11.93
N HIS A 158 16.12 21.19 11.02
CA HIS A 158 15.82 21.05 9.59
C HIS A 158 16.88 20.14 8.94
N GLY A 159 16.48 18.96 8.47
CA GLY A 159 17.41 18.04 7.82
C GLY A 159 16.79 16.72 7.36
N ASP A 160 17.54 16.00 6.52
CA ASP A 160 17.16 14.67 6.04
C ASP A 160 17.45 13.61 7.11
N ALA A 161 16.41 12.97 7.63
CA ALA A 161 16.51 11.92 8.65
C ALA A 161 17.30 10.68 8.22
N THR A 162 17.51 10.47 6.93
CA THR A 162 18.36 9.37 6.41
C THR A 162 19.84 9.69 6.44
N GLN A 163 20.22 10.96 6.69
CA GLN A 163 21.61 11.43 6.66
C GLN A 163 22.02 12.21 7.92
N TRP A 164 21.05 12.79 8.63
CA TRP A 164 21.28 13.66 9.78
C TRP A 164 22.09 12.97 10.87
N ARG A 165 22.99 13.72 11.50
CA ARG A 165 23.83 13.22 12.58
C ARG A 165 23.69 14.16 13.77
N PRO A 166 23.40 13.64 14.98
CA PRO A 166 23.47 14.46 16.17
C PRO A 166 24.91 14.86 16.48
N ASN A 167 25.07 15.77 17.43
CA ASN A 167 26.38 16.05 18.02
C ASN A 167 26.98 14.77 18.63
N ARG A 168 28.31 14.61 18.54
CA ARG A 168 29.08 13.33 18.65
C ARG A 168 28.80 12.42 19.88
N GLU A 169 28.06 12.87 20.88
CA GLU A 169 27.80 12.12 22.13
C GLU A 169 26.30 11.87 22.43
N GLN A 170 25.39 12.29 21.55
CA GLN A 170 23.95 12.15 21.82
C GLN A 170 23.47 10.73 21.47
N GLN A 171 22.86 10.08 22.44
CA GLN A 171 22.10 8.84 22.27
C GLN A 171 20.68 9.03 22.75
N PHE A 172 19.74 8.32 22.14
CA PHE A 172 18.30 8.45 22.39
C PHE A 172 17.74 7.21 23.08
N ASP A 173 16.86 7.43 24.05
CA ASP A 173 16.06 6.38 24.70
C ASP A 173 14.88 5.94 23.83
N ILE A 174 14.36 6.87 23.03
CA ILE A 174 13.21 6.66 22.12
C ILE A 174 13.54 7.33 20.79
N ILE A 175 13.41 6.59 19.68
CA ILE A 175 13.42 7.16 18.32
C ILE A 175 12.06 6.88 17.68
N ILE A 176 11.39 7.94 17.24
CA ILE A 176 10.06 7.91 16.62
C ILE A 176 10.21 8.26 15.15
N SER A 177 9.61 7.45 14.27
CA SER A 177 9.37 7.85 12.88
C SER A 177 8.17 7.12 12.32
N GLU A 178 7.31 7.90 11.66
CA GLU A 178 6.07 7.46 11.02
C GLU A 178 6.06 8.06 9.61
N THR A 179 7.03 7.66 8.80
CA THR A 179 7.29 8.15 7.43
C THR A 179 7.21 6.96 6.49
N MET A 180 6.03 6.36 6.44
CA MET A 180 5.77 5.10 5.77
C MET A 180 4.43 5.11 5.04
N THR A 181 4.32 4.23 4.05
CA THR A 181 3.02 3.81 3.50
C THR A 181 2.87 2.29 3.61
N ALA A 182 1.67 1.78 3.35
CA ALA A 182 1.42 0.34 3.33
C ALA A 182 2.46 -0.41 2.47
N LEU A 183 2.94 -1.54 2.98
CA LEU A 183 4.05 -2.34 2.43
C LEU A 183 5.42 -1.67 2.44
N LEU A 184 5.62 -0.61 3.24
CA LEU A 184 6.87 0.14 3.32
C LEU A 184 7.36 0.64 1.94
N LYS A 185 6.41 0.99 1.07
CA LYS A 185 6.70 1.57 -0.24
C LYS A 185 6.76 3.10 -0.17
N ARG A 186 7.36 3.71 -1.19
CA ARG A 186 7.47 5.14 -1.50
C ARG A 186 8.22 6.00 -0.49
N GLU A 187 7.92 5.86 0.80
CA GLU A 187 8.46 6.69 1.87
C GLU A 187 9.65 6.00 2.58
N PRO A 188 10.62 6.78 3.08
CA PRO A 188 11.94 6.29 3.52
C PRO A 188 12.00 5.60 4.90
N GLN A 189 10.91 5.08 5.48
CA GLN A 189 10.89 4.47 6.83
C GLN A 189 12.06 3.50 7.10
N VAL A 190 12.30 2.55 6.18
CA VAL A 190 13.36 1.55 6.31
C VAL A 190 14.74 2.22 6.41
N PHE A 191 14.99 3.25 5.60
CA PHE A 191 16.26 3.96 5.55
C PHE A 191 16.44 4.93 6.71
N ILE A 192 15.37 5.55 7.19
CA ILE A 192 15.38 6.37 8.41
C ILE A 192 15.80 5.51 9.59
N PHE A 193 15.16 4.34 9.80
CA PHE A 193 15.54 3.44 10.88
C PHE A 193 16.92 2.81 10.67
N LYS A 194 17.28 2.38 9.45
CA LYS A 194 18.64 1.92 9.10
C LYS A 194 19.71 2.94 9.51
N HIS A 195 19.46 4.23 9.29
CA HIS A 195 20.42 5.28 9.63
C HIS A 195 20.41 5.64 11.12
N LEU A 196 19.24 5.95 11.69
CA LEU A 196 19.14 6.52 13.02
C LEU A 196 19.37 5.53 14.16
N VAL A 197 19.20 4.23 13.92
CA VAL A 197 19.33 3.20 14.97
C VAL A 197 20.72 3.16 15.62
N GLN A 198 21.76 3.67 14.95
CA GLN A 198 23.12 3.78 15.52
C GLN A 198 23.19 4.77 16.70
N TYR A 199 22.24 5.70 16.80
CA TYR A 199 22.11 6.65 17.90
C TYR A 199 21.14 6.18 18.98
N LEU A 200 20.52 5.01 18.81
CA LEU A 200 19.64 4.42 19.81
C LEU A 200 20.46 3.79 20.94
N ARG A 201 20.08 4.05 22.19
CA ARG A 201 20.67 3.38 23.35
C ARG A 201 20.44 1.87 23.30
N SER A 202 21.30 1.12 23.99
CA SER A 202 21.20 -0.34 24.05
C SER A 202 19.88 -0.83 24.67
N ASP A 203 19.26 -0.06 25.54
CA ASP A 203 17.94 -0.32 26.11
C ASP A 203 16.83 0.51 25.43
N GLY A 204 17.17 1.32 24.42
CA GLY A 204 16.24 2.22 23.73
C GLY A 204 15.23 1.49 22.84
N VAL A 205 14.17 2.22 22.47
CA VAL A 205 13.05 1.72 21.67
C VAL A 205 12.91 2.50 20.35
N LEU A 206 12.53 1.80 19.29
CA LEU A 206 12.02 2.42 18.06
C LEU A 206 10.49 2.46 18.15
N ILE A 207 9.88 3.53 17.63
CA ILE A 207 8.42 3.64 17.47
C ILE A 207 8.11 3.92 15.99
N PRO A 208 7.44 3.00 15.27
CA PRO A 208 6.88 1.74 15.80
C PRO A 208 7.99 0.72 16.17
N GLU A 209 7.67 -0.18 17.10
CA GLU A 209 8.58 -1.27 17.47
C GLU A 209 8.73 -2.32 16.36
N GLN A 210 7.70 -2.48 15.52
CA GLN A 210 7.69 -3.45 14.43
C GLN A 210 6.74 -3.04 13.30
N VAL A 211 7.19 -3.22 12.06
CA VAL A 211 6.35 -3.23 10.85
C VAL A 211 6.55 -4.58 10.14
N SER A 212 5.51 -5.40 10.11
CA SER A 212 5.51 -6.77 9.58
C SER A 212 4.73 -6.84 8.28
N LEU A 213 5.33 -7.42 7.24
CA LEU A 213 4.72 -7.61 5.93
C LEU A 213 4.49 -9.10 5.67
N LYS A 214 3.24 -9.46 5.42
CA LYS A 214 2.80 -10.85 5.31
C LYS A 214 2.12 -11.13 3.98
N THR A 215 2.21 -12.38 3.55
CA THR A 215 1.55 -12.89 2.34
C THR A 215 0.50 -13.91 2.70
N TRP A 216 -0.69 -13.77 2.11
CA TRP A 216 -1.85 -14.62 2.33
C TRP A 216 -2.39 -15.13 1.00
N LEU A 217 -3.01 -16.31 1.04
CA LEU A 217 -3.91 -16.80 0.00
C LEU A 217 -5.35 -16.57 0.48
N THR A 218 -6.06 -15.71 -0.24
CA THR A 218 -7.43 -15.32 0.08
C THR A 218 -8.38 -15.89 -0.97
N PRO A 219 -9.42 -16.64 -0.60
CA PRO A 219 -10.39 -17.12 -1.57
C PRO A 219 -11.18 -15.97 -2.19
N GLN A 220 -11.50 -16.11 -3.47
CA GLN A 220 -12.34 -15.16 -4.20
C GLN A 220 -13.83 -15.31 -3.84
N SER A 221 -14.25 -16.51 -3.44
CA SER A 221 -15.63 -16.80 -3.05
C SER A 221 -15.78 -16.78 -1.52
N LYS A 222 -16.87 -16.18 -1.03
CA LYS A 222 -17.21 -16.15 0.41
C LYS A 222 -17.59 -17.52 0.99
N GLN A 223 -17.66 -18.57 0.16
CA GLN A 223 -18.04 -19.92 0.57
C GLN A 223 -16.83 -20.80 0.94
N SER A 224 -15.62 -20.35 0.58
CA SER A 224 -14.37 -21.06 0.86
C SER A 224 -13.81 -20.73 2.26
N LYS A 225 -12.94 -21.62 2.77
CA LYS A 225 -12.24 -21.44 4.06
C LYS A 225 -11.50 -20.10 4.08
N GLY A 226 -11.41 -19.46 5.26
CA GLY A 226 -10.78 -18.15 5.41
C GLY A 226 -9.31 -18.09 4.97
N ASP A 227 -8.75 -16.87 5.00
CA ASP A 227 -7.38 -16.58 4.55
C ASP A 227 -6.34 -17.56 5.11
N LEU A 228 -5.46 -18.04 4.23
CA LEU A 228 -4.32 -18.87 4.59
C LEU A 228 -3.04 -18.03 4.59
N LEU A 229 -2.37 -17.95 5.73
CA LEU A 229 -1.05 -17.33 5.82
C LEU A 229 0.00 -18.19 5.11
N ILE A 230 0.69 -17.62 4.12
CA ILE A 230 1.89 -18.25 3.55
C ILE A 230 3.09 -17.96 4.47
N GLY A 231 3.26 -16.71 4.89
CA GLY A 231 4.34 -16.31 5.79
C GLY A 231 4.60 -14.81 5.83
N GLU A 232 5.54 -14.41 6.69
CA GLU A 232 6.11 -13.06 6.76
C GLU A 232 7.32 -12.99 5.84
N PHE A 233 7.29 -12.09 4.85
CA PHE A 233 8.42 -11.92 3.91
C PHE A 233 9.36 -10.79 4.33
N PHE A 234 8.91 -9.88 5.20
CA PHE A 234 9.75 -8.81 5.72
C PHE A 234 9.24 -8.31 7.07
N CYS A 235 10.18 -7.98 7.96
CA CYS A 235 9.90 -7.34 9.25
C CYS A 235 10.94 -6.27 9.51
N LEU A 236 10.50 -5.02 9.64
CA LEU A 236 11.30 -3.90 10.13
C LEU A 236 11.09 -3.77 11.64
N ASP A 237 12.10 -4.13 12.40
CA ASP A 237 12.19 -3.92 13.84
C ASP A 237 13.58 -3.38 14.20
N ARG A 238 13.86 -3.25 15.50
CA ARG A 238 15.16 -2.79 15.99
C ARG A 238 16.32 -3.67 15.54
N GLU A 239 16.19 -4.99 15.61
CA GLU A 239 17.26 -5.91 15.24
C GLU A 239 17.55 -5.80 13.75
N ARG A 240 16.50 -5.76 12.93
CA ARG A 240 16.60 -5.58 11.49
C ARG A 240 17.23 -4.24 11.13
N ALA A 241 16.81 -3.15 11.75
CA ALA A 241 17.40 -1.84 11.53
C ALA A 241 18.89 -1.83 11.85
N GLN A 242 19.30 -2.48 12.95
CA GLN A 242 20.72 -2.61 13.31
C GLN A 242 21.52 -3.48 12.33
N ALA A 243 20.95 -4.57 11.83
CA ALA A 243 21.58 -5.40 10.79
C ALA A 243 21.81 -4.58 9.52
N LEU A 244 20.77 -3.86 9.07
CA LEU A 244 20.83 -2.96 7.93
C LEU A 244 21.87 -1.85 8.12
N ASN A 245 21.96 -1.25 9.31
CA ASN A 245 22.96 -0.23 9.62
C ASN A 245 24.40 -0.74 9.44
N ARG A 246 24.64 -2.03 9.74
CA ARG A 246 25.93 -2.71 9.55
C ARG A 246 26.20 -3.13 8.10
N GLY A 247 25.27 -2.86 7.18
CA GLY A 247 25.36 -3.25 5.77
C GLY A 247 24.88 -4.67 5.47
N ASP A 248 24.15 -5.31 6.39
CA ASP A 248 23.49 -6.60 6.14
C ASP A 248 22.14 -6.36 5.47
N ASP A 249 22.16 -6.32 4.14
CA ASP A 249 21.01 -6.08 3.29
C ASP A 249 20.32 -7.39 2.85
N ALA A 250 20.69 -8.55 3.43
CA ALA A 250 20.13 -9.86 3.04
C ALA A 250 18.61 -9.95 3.21
N CYS A 251 18.05 -9.16 4.13
CA CYS A 251 16.61 -9.08 4.38
C CYS A 251 15.80 -8.48 3.23
N PHE A 252 16.44 -7.83 2.27
CA PHE A 252 15.77 -7.29 1.09
C PHE A 252 15.46 -8.35 0.05
N CYS A 253 15.85 -9.60 0.27
CA CYS A 253 15.42 -10.74 -0.52
C CYS A 253 14.74 -11.77 0.39
N ALA A 254 13.52 -12.16 0.06
CA ALA A 254 12.80 -13.22 0.76
C ALA A 254 12.10 -14.12 -0.24
N GLU A 255 11.93 -15.39 0.14
CA GLU A 255 11.20 -16.38 -0.64
C GLU A 255 10.18 -17.06 0.27
N LEU A 256 8.92 -17.10 -0.17
CA LEU A 256 7.86 -17.82 0.52
C LEU A 256 7.35 -18.93 -0.39
N ILE A 257 7.32 -20.15 0.14
CA ILE A 257 6.85 -21.33 -0.61
C ILE A 257 5.33 -21.37 -0.59
N ILE A 258 4.72 -21.45 -1.77
CA ILE A 258 3.28 -21.69 -1.91
C ILE A 258 2.98 -23.09 -1.38
N PRO A 259 2.10 -23.23 -0.37
CA PRO A 259 1.76 -24.53 0.20
C PRO A 259 1.12 -25.46 -0.83
N ASP A 260 1.20 -26.77 -0.58
CA ASP A 260 0.50 -27.75 -1.38
C ASP A 260 -1.03 -27.55 -1.30
N GLY A 261 -1.73 -27.54 -2.44
CA GLY A 261 -3.17 -27.27 -2.48
C GLY A 261 -3.71 -26.87 -3.86
N ASP A 262 -5.03 -26.71 -3.94
CA ASP A 262 -5.72 -26.15 -5.12
C ASP A 262 -6.02 -24.67 -4.89
N TRP A 263 -5.29 -23.82 -5.61
CA TRP A 263 -5.33 -22.37 -5.46
C TRP A 263 -6.05 -21.66 -6.60
N ALA A 264 -6.77 -22.39 -7.47
CA ALA A 264 -7.42 -21.83 -8.66
C ALA A 264 -8.41 -20.69 -8.34
N GLU A 265 -9.08 -20.76 -7.18
CA GLU A 265 -10.04 -19.72 -6.72
C GLU A 265 -9.46 -18.78 -5.66
N HIS A 266 -8.14 -18.68 -5.54
CA HIS A 266 -7.48 -17.80 -4.56
C HIS A 266 -6.77 -16.65 -5.24
N VAL A 267 -6.59 -15.56 -4.49
CA VAL A 267 -5.73 -14.43 -4.85
C VAL A 267 -4.64 -14.28 -3.80
N VAL A 268 -3.51 -13.70 -4.20
CA VAL A 268 -2.45 -13.33 -3.28
C VAL A 268 -2.77 -11.99 -2.67
N LYS A 269 -2.81 -11.93 -1.34
CA LYS A 269 -3.01 -10.70 -0.58
C LYS A 269 -1.79 -10.41 0.27
N LEU A 270 -1.27 -9.19 0.21
CA LEU A 270 -0.21 -8.70 1.07
C LEU A 270 -0.80 -7.78 2.13
N THR A 271 -0.38 -7.96 3.38
CA THR A 271 -0.82 -7.11 4.49
C THR A 271 0.37 -6.47 5.18
N THR A 272 0.11 -5.33 5.81
CA THR A 272 1.04 -4.66 6.72
C THR A 272 0.41 -4.70 8.11
N ASP A 273 1.14 -5.21 9.10
CA ASP A 273 0.80 -5.13 10.52
C ASP A 273 1.83 -4.25 11.21
N ILE A 274 1.39 -3.35 12.09
CA ILE A 274 2.29 -2.43 12.81
C ILE A 274 2.08 -2.62 14.29
N ARG A 275 3.12 -3.04 15.01
CA ARG A 275 3.15 -2.93 16.47
C ARG A 275 3.80 -1.60 16.83
N VAL A 276 2.99 -0.67 17.32
CA VAL A 276 3.45 0.66 17.69
C VAL A 276 4.33 0.58 18.92
N TYR A 277 3.78 0.09 20.02
CA TYR A 277 4.48 -0.10 21.29
C TYR A 277 3.74 -1.12 22.15
N ARG A 278 4.42 -2.21 22.53
CA ARG A 278 3.87 -3.32 23.32
C ARG A 278 2.59 -3.90 22.70
N ASP A 279 1.45 -3.74 23.37
CA ASP A 279 0.14 -4.27 22.98
C ASP A 279 -0.60 -3.37 21.98
N LEU A 280 -0.15 -2.14 21.75
CA LEU A 280 -0.77 -1.23 20.80
C LEU A 280 -0.35 -1.57 19.37
N SER A 281 -1.33 -1.97 18.56
CA SER A 281 -1.11 -2.43 17.19
C SER A 281 -2.18 -1.95 16.20
N LEU A 282 -1.75 -1.81 14.94
CA LEU A 282 -2.58 -1.57 13.76
C LEU A 282 -2.52 -2.80 12.84
N HIS A 283 -3.68 -3.22 12.37
CA HIS A 283 -3.93 -4.39 11.55
C HIS A 283 -4.72 -4.01 10.28
N GLU A 284 -4.91 -5.00 9.41
CA GLU A 284 -5.63 -4.83 8.14
C GLU A 284 -6.93 -4.02 8.30
N GLY A 285 -7.02 -2.91 7.57
CA GLY A 285 -8.21 -2.05 7.52
C GLY A 285 -8.33 -0.99 8.63
N ASP A 286 -7.41 -0.94 9.60
CA ASP A 286 -7.44 0.09 10.66
C ASP A 286 -7.16 1.51 10.12
N CYS A 287 -6.23 1.64 9.17
CA CYS A 287 -5.88 2.90 8.53
C CYS A 287 -5.19 2.68 7.17
N SER A 288 -4.81 3.76 6.50
CA SER A 288 -4.15 3.76 5.20
C SER A 288 -2.84 2.96 5.16
N LEU A 289 -2.13 2.85 6.29
CA LEU A 289 -0.88 2.09 6.41
C LEU A 289 -1.11 0.57 6.37
N ASN A 290 -2.33 0.12 6.65
CA ASN A 290 -2.68 -1.29 6.76
C ASN A 290 -3.72 -1.71 5.70
N ILE A 291 -3.87 -0.93 4.62
CA ILE A 291 -4.68 -1.34 3.47
C ILE A 291 -3.98 -2.50 2.78
N ALA A 292 -4.66 -3.64 2.69
CA ALA A 292 -4.15 -4.81 2.01
C ALA A 292 -4.00 -4.57 0.51
N PHE A 293 -2.98 -5.18 -0.08
CA PHE A 293 -2.75 -5.17 -1.52
C PHE A 293 -3.03 -6.57 -2.08
N ALA A 294 -4.02 -6.69 -2.95
CA ALA A 294 -4.34 -7.96 -3.61
C ALA A 294 -3.83 -7.96 -5.05
N PHE A 295 -3.21 -9.06 -5.47
CA PHE A 295 -2.87 -9.30 -6.87
C PHE A 295 -4.08 -9.81 -7.63
N SER A 296 -4.19 -9.38 -8.88
CA SER A 296 -5.13 -9.99 -9.82
C SER A 296 -4.78 -11.48 -9.99
N PRO A 297 -5.77 -12.38 -10.13
CA PRO A 297 -5.52 -13.78 -10.47
C PRO A 297 -4.67 -13.95 -11.74
N TYR A 298 -4.69 -12.95 -12.64
CA TYR A 298 -3.92 -12.95 -13.88
C TYR A 298 -2.45 -12.54 -13.69
N ASP A 299 -2.15 -11.80 -12.62
CA ASP A 299 -0.79 -11.30 -12.33
C ASP A 299 -0.01 -12.28 -11.43
N ALA A 300 -0.69 -13.25 -10.81
CA ALA A 300 -0.12 -14.19 -9.85
C ALA A 300 -0.35 -15.65 -10.27
N VAL A 301 0.73 -16.37 -10.57
CA VAL A 301 0.68 -17.82 -10.80
C VAL A 301 0.88 -18.55 -9.47
N LEU A 302 -0.13 -19.31 -9.06
CA LEU A 302 -0.15 -20.02 -7.77
C LEU A 302 0.19 -21.50 -7.91
N THR A 303 1.37 -21.82 -8.43
CA THR A 303 1.83 -23.22 -8.54
C THR A 303 2.25 -23.76 -7.17
N PRO A 304 1.65 -24.88 -6.70
CA PRO A 304 2.03 -25.51 -5.43
C PRO A 304 3.53 -25.82 -5.35
N ASN A 305 4.10 -25.67 -4.16
CA ASN A 305 5.52 -25.91 -3.84
C ASN A 305 6.53 -25.06 -4.64
N GLN A 306 6.07 -23.99 -5.30
CA GLN A 306 6.93 -22.98 -5.93
C GLN A 306 7.04 -21.74 -5.05
N ALA A 307 8.14 -20.99 -5.22
CA ALA A 307 8.41 -19.80 -4.43
C ALA A 307 7.76 -18.54 -5.02
N ILE A 308 7.22 -17.69 -4.14
CA ILE A 308 7.01 -16.27 -4.41
C ILE A 308 8.26 -15.56 -3.91
N VAL A 309 8.92 -14.80 -4.79
CA VAL A 309 10.17 -14.09 -4.46
C VAL A 309 9.86 -12.61 -4.26
N PHE A 310 10.34 -12.05 -3.15
CA PHE A 310 10.19 -10.66 -2.77
C PHE A 310 11.55 -9.98 -2.80
N LYS A 311 11.66 -8.85 -3.49
CA LYS A 311 12.88 -8.05 -3.58
C LYS A 311 12.60 -6.60 -3.26
N TYR A 312 13.21 -6.06 -2.21
CA TYR A 312 13.11 -4.63 -1.91
C TYR A 312 13.95 -3.83 -2.91
N VAL A 313 13.29 -2.92 -3.63
CA VAL A 313 13.91 -2.01 -4.59
C VAL A 313 14.50 -0.83 -3.83
N GLN A 314 15.78 -0.56 -4.04
CA GLN A 314 16.53 0.48 -3.35
C GLN A 314 17.33 1.35 -4.33
N PRO A 315 17.72 2.57 -3.92
CA PRO A 315 17.17 3.39 -2.83
C PRO A 315 16.15 4.43 -3.31
N ASP A 316 16.08 4.69 -4.62
CA ASP A 316 15.32 5.81 -5.20
C ASP A 316 13.80 5.56 -5.27
N SER A 317 13.38 4.30 -5.18
CA SER A 317 11.96 3.89 -5.21
C SER A 317 11.74 2.76 -4.21
N PRO A 318 11.60 3.07 -2.90
CA PRO A 318 11.28 2.08 -1.87
C PRO A 318 10.03 1.31 -2.29
N ASP A 319 10.15 0.01 -2.56
CA ASP A 319 9.02 -0.85 -2.91
C ASP A 319 9.46 -2.31 -2.87
N PHE A 320 8.52 -3.25 -2.77
CA PHE A 320 8.81 -4.67 -2.97
C PHE A 320 8.40 -5.09 -4.39
N SER A 321 9.38 -5.50 -5.19
CA SER A 321 9.13 -6.27 -6.40
C SER A 321 8.74 -7.70 -6.00
N VAL A 322 7.54 -8.11 -6.39
CA VAL A 322 7.00 -9.45 -6.14
C VAL A 322 7.03 -10.24 -7.43
N ILE A 323 7.72 -11.39 -7.40
CA ILE A 323 7.92 -12.25 -8.56
C ILE A 323 7.23 -13.58 -8.27
N PHE A 324 6.18 -13.86 -9.03
CA PHE A 324 5.48 -15.14 -8.99
C PHE A 324 6.20 -16.20 -9.83
N PRO A 325 5.95 -17.49 -9.55
CA PRO A 325 6.35 -18.59 -10.43
C PRO A 325 5.95 -18.32 -11.88
N LYS A 326 6.73 -18.85 -12.83
CA LYS A 326 6.34 -18.82 -14.23
C LYS A 326 5.32 -19.94 -14.49
N PRO A 327 4.33 -19.72 -15.36
CA PRO A 327 3.45 -20.80 -15.77
C PRO A 327 4.28 -21.85 -16.51
N GLU A 328 4.19 -23.11 -16.09
CA GLU A 328 4.71 -24.22 -16.88
C GLU A 328 3.72 -24.50 -18.00
N TRP A 329 4.11 -24.15 -19.24
CA TRP A 329 3.33 -24.32 -20.45
C TRP A 329 3.10 -25.82 -20.69
N LYS A 330 1.94 -26.34 -20.29
CA LYS A 330 1.51 -27.69 -20.66
C LYS A 330 0.64 -27.58 -21.89
N GLN A 331 1.13 -28.09 -23.02
CA GLN A 331 0.35 -28.23 -24.24
C GLN A 331 -0.92 -29.04 -23.93
N THR A 332 -2.09 -28.40 -23.85
CA THR A 332 -3.34 -29.15 -23.69
C THR A 332 -3.68 -29.89 -24.98
N ASN A 333 -4.25 -31.09 -24.86
CA ASN A 333 -4.89 -31.80 -25.98
C ASN A 333 -6.21 -31.12 -26.43
N PHE A 334 -6.41 -29.84 -26.10
CA PHE A 334 -7.64 -29.13 -26.36
C PHE A 334 -7.75 -28.82 -27.85
N LYS A 335 -8.81 -29.32 -28.50
CA LYS A 335 -9.12 -28.99 -29.88
C LYS A 335 -9.98 -27.74 -29.91
N LEU A 336 -9.48 -26.69 -30.57
CA LEU A 336 -10.29 -25.51 -30.85
C LEU A 336 -11.59 -25.87 -31.58
N PRO A 337 -12.71 -25.18 -31.30
CA PRO A 337 -13.96 -25.30 -32.05
C PRO A 337 -13.72 -25.13 -33.55
N GLN A 338 -14.51 -25.78 -34.39
CA GLN A 338 -14.43 -25.56 -35.84
C GLN A 338 -14.82 -24.12 -36.17
N PRO A 339 -14.29 -23.53 -37.26
CA PRO A 339 -14.71 -22.21 -37.71
C PRO A 339 -16.22 -22.05 -37.89
N SER A 340 -16.92 -23.12 -38.25
CA SER A 340 -18.37 -23.18 -38.43
C SER A 340 -19.16 -23.30 -37.11
N ASP A 341 -18.50 -23.54 -35.98
CA ASP A 341 -19.18 -23.69 -34.69
C ASP A 341 -19.69 -22.33 -34.21
N THR A 342 -20.97 -22.25 -33.88
CA THR A 342 -21.64 -21.03 -33.45
C THR A 342 -22.05 -21.09 -31.97
N GLY A 343 -22.38 -19.92 -31.41
CA GLY A 343 -23.08 -19.78 -30.14
C GLY A 343 -24.55 -19.41 -30.34
N ALA A 344 -25.17 -18.83 -29.30
CA ALA A 344 -26.55 -18.35 -29.34
C ALA A 344 -26.79 -17.24 -30.38
N LEU A 345 -25.77 -16.44 -30.72
CA LEU A 345 -25.88 -15.40 -31.75
C LEU A 345 -25.80 -15.93 -33.18
N GLY A 346 -25.52 -17.23 -33.36
CA GLY A 346 -25.43 -17.84 -34.69
C GLY A 346 -24.24 -17.36 -35.54
N LEU A 347 -23.34 -16.55 -35.00
CA LEU A 347 -22.15 -16.04 -35.67
C LEU A 347 -21.02 -17.08 -35.68
N VAL A 348 -20.47 -17.33 -36.87
CA VAL A 348 -19.30 -18.21 -37.06
C VAL A 348 -18.02 -17.54 -36.58
N GLN A 349 -16.95 -18.31 -36.37
CA GLN A 349 -15.64 -17.89 -35.87
C GLN A 349 -15.54 -17.23 -34.48
N ILE A 350 -16.57 -16.53 -34.00
CA ILE A 350 -16.55 -15.82 -32.72
C ILE A 350 -16.21 -16.77 -31.55
N LYS A 351 -16.82 -17.95 -31.53
CA LYS A 351 -16.60 -18.96 -30.50
C LYS A 351 -15.17 -19.50 -30.51
N ARG A 352 -14.62 -19.74 -31.71
CA ARG A 352 -13.25 -20.22 -31.89
C ARG A 352 -12.24 -19.14 -31.50
N SER A 353 -12.45 -17.88 -31.89
CA SER A 353 -11.58 -16.75 -31.52
C SER A 353 -11.58 -16.51 -30.00
N PHE A 354 -12.75 -16.53 -29.35
CA PHE A 354 -12.84 -16.45 -27.89
C PHE A 354 -12.10 -17.61 -27.21
N GLN A 355 -12.32 -18.85 -27.67
CA GLN A 355 -11.67 -20.02 -27.09
C GLN A 355 -10.15 -19.98 -27.30
N ARG A 356 -9.68 -19.42 -28.41
CA ARG A 356 -8.25 -19.21 -28.66
C ARG A 356 -7.67 -18.16 -27.73
N ALA A 357 -8.31 -17.01 -27.57
CA ALA A 357 -7.92 -15.99 -26.59
C ALA A 357 -7.91 -16.57 -25.16
N TYR A 358 -8.89 -17.41 -24.83
CA TYR A 358 -8.98 -18.12 -23.55
C TYR A 358 -7.82 -19.08 -23.30
N LEU A 359 -7.36 -19.81 -24.34
CA LEU A 359 -6.17 -20.66 -24.22
C LEU A 359 -4.90 -19.81 -24.07
N ILE A 360 -4.76 -18.77 -24.90
CA ILE A 360 -3.58 -17.87 -24.85
C ILE A 360 -3.44 -17.21 -23.47
N LYS A 361 -4.53 -16.70 -22.88
CA LYS A 361 -4.48 -16.10 -21.53
C LYS A 361 -4.15 -17.10 -20.42
N ARG A 362 -4.27 -18.41 -20.68
CA ARG A 362 -3.86 -19.50 -19.76
C ARG A 362 -2.47 -20.05 -20.07
N GLY A 363 -1.70 -19.34 -20.91
CA GLY A 363 -0.35 -19.74 -21.24
C GLY A 363 -0.31 -20.93 -22.21
N GLU A 364 -1.18 -20.94 -23.21
CA GLU A 364 -1.09 -21.87 -24.33
C GLU A 364 -0.57 -21.18 -25.59
N LYS A 365 0.28 -21.87 -26.35
CA LYS A 365 0.74 -21.38 -27.63
C LYS A 365 -0.18 -21.87 -28.74
N VAL A 366 -1.10 -21.02 -29.16
CA VAL A 366 -2.03 -21.33 -30.26
C VAL A 366 -1.69 -20.46 -31.46
N ALA A 367 -1.39 -21.10 -32.60
CA ALA A 367 -1.13 -20.38 -33.85
C ALA A 367 -2.44 -19.90 -34.48
N THR A 368 -2.45 -18.67 -34.97
CA THR A 368 -3.53 -18.11 -35.80
C THR A 368 -3.03 -18.01 -37.22
N SER A 369 -3.74 -18.58 -38.18
CA SER A 369 -3.43 -18.35 -39.59
C SER A 369 -3.86 -16.94 -40.01
N GLU A 370 -3.19 -16.37 -41.02
CA GLU A 370 -3.56 -15.06 -41.56
C GLU A 370 -5.03 -15.05 -42.02
N GLN A 371 -5.51 -16.17 -42.58
CA GLN A 371 -6.88 -16.31 -43.06
C GLN A 371 -7.91 -16.25 -41.92
N GLU A 372 -7.63 -16.91 -40.79
CA GLU A 372 -8.50 -16.80 -39.61
C GLU A 372 -8.54 -15.37 -39.08
N TRP A 373 -7.40 -14.70 -39.05
CA TRP A 373 -7.31 -13.31 -38.61
C TRP A 373 -8.11 -12.36 -39.53
N GLN A 374 -7.98 -12.52 -40.85
CA GLN A 374 -8.74 -11.72 -41.82
C GLN A 374 -10.25 -11.99 -41.75
N ALA A 375 -10.66 -13.23 -41.47
CA ALA A 375 -12.07 -13.58 -41.27
C ALA A 375 -12.67 -12.95 -40.02
N GLU A 376 -11.88 -12.85 -38.94
CA GLU A 376 -12.27 -12.18 -37.69
C GLU A 376 -12.38 -10.67 -37.86
N LEU A 377 -11.41 -10.03 -38.51
CA LEU A 377 -11.46 -8.59 -38.80
C LEU A 377 -12.67 -8.23 -39.67
N TYR A 378 -12.97 -9.04 -40.69
CA TYR A 378 -14.17 -8.88 -41.50
C TYR A 378 -15.45 -8.96 -40.65
N LEU A 379 -15.52 -9.92 -39.74
CA LEU A 379 -16.70 -10.10 -38.89
C LEU A 379 -16.87 -8.90 -37.94
N TYR A 380 -15.80 -8.36 -37.38
CA TYR A 380 -15.86 -7.16 -36.56
C TYR A 380 -16.34 -5.94 -37.37
N ASP A 381 -15.83 -5.76 -38.58
CA ASP A 381 -16.24 -4.67 -39.48
C ASP A 381 -17.72 -4.79 -39.89
N ALA A 382 -18.17 -5.99 -40.28
CA ALA A 382 -19.55 -6.26 -40.66
C ALA A 382 -20.55 -6.01 -39.52
N LEU A 383 -20.10 -6.12 -38.26
CA LEU A 383 -20.89 -5.85 -37.07
C LEU A 383 -20.67 -4.44 -36.50
N SER A 384 -19.88 -3.59 -37.17
CA SER A 384 -19.48 -2.26 -36.70
C SER A 384 -18.82 -2.26 -35.32
N LEU A 385 -18.04 -3.29 -35.01
CA LEU A 385 -17.34 -3.49 -33.75
C LEU A 385 -15.89 -3.06 -33.81
N ASN A 386 -15.40 -2.47 -32.73
CA ASN A 386 -13.98 -2.16 -32.58
C ASN A 386 -13.19 -3.43 -32.19
N SER A 387 -12.23 -3.84 -33.03
CA SER A 387 -11.42 -5.05 -32.79
C SER A 387 -10.65 -5.02 -31.47
N ARG A 388 -10.19 -3.83 -31.03
CA ARG A 388 -9.47 -3.68 -29.75
C ARG A 388 -10.37 -3.96 -28.55
N GLU A 389 -11.61 -3.48 -28.60
CA GLU A 389 -12.60 -3.67 -27.53
C GLU A 389 -13.04 -5.13 -27.46
N VAL A 390 -13.31 -5.74 -28.61
CA VAL A 390 -13.67 -7.16 -28.71
C VAL A 390 -12.55 -8.03 -28.15
N ILE A 391 -11.30 -7.82 -28.59
CA ILE A 391 -10.15 -8.58 -28.09
C ILE A 391 -9.96 -8.34 -26.59
N GLY A 392 -10.01 -7.09 -26.13
CA GLY A 392 -9.92 -6.77 -24.70
C GLY A 392 -10.95 -7.54 -23.87
N LYS A 393 -12.19 -7.60 -24.34
CA LYS A 393 -13.28 -8.33 -23.68
C LYS A 393 -13.12 -9.85 -23.71
N MET A 394 -12.55 -10.42 -24.77
CA MET A 394 -12.21 -11.85 -24.81
C MET A 394 -11.16 -12.22 -23.76
N TYR A 395 -10.19 -11.34 -23.50
CA TYR A 395 -9.17 -11.55 -22.47
C TYR A 395 -9.72 -11.32 -21.05
N GLU A 396 -10.70 -10.41 -20.90
CA GLU A 396 -11.37 -10.11 -19.62
C GLU A 396 -12.30 -11.24 -19.13
N LEU A 397 -13.10 -11.83 -20.03
CA LEU A 397 -14.19 -12.74 -19.65
C LEU A 397 -13.79 -14.22 -19.65
N GLU A 398 -14.33 -15.00 -18.71
CA GLU A 398 -13.98 -16.41 -18.51
C GLU A 398 -14.89 -17.42 -19.22
N ARG A 399 -16.15 -17.05 -19.47
CA ARG A 399 -17.12 -17.93 -20.13
C ARG A 399 -17.53 -17.34 -21.46
N PHE A 400 -17.58 -18.21 -22.48
CA PHE A 400 -18.05 -17.81 -23.80
C PHE A 400 -19.47 -17.25 -23.76
N THR A 401 -20.35 -17.78 -22.90
CA THR A 401 -21.73 -17.28 -22.71
C THR A 401 -21.79 -15.84 -22.22
N ASP A 402 -20.85 -15.44 -21.35
CA ASP A 402 -20.83 -14.08 -20.80
C ASP A 402 -20.30 -13.10 -21.85
N PHE A 403 -19.29 -13.52 -22.60
CA PHE A 403 -18.79 -12.78 -23.76
C PHE A 403 -19.83 -12.64 -24.86
N GLU A 404 -20.56 -13.71 -25.17
CA GLU A 404 -21.61 -13.71 -26.17
C GLU A 404 -22.79 -12.81 -25.76
N LYS A 405 -23.13 -12.77 -24.47
CA LYS A 405 -24.10 -11.81 -23.94
C LYS A 405 -23.61 -10.38 -24.12
N TRP A 406 -22.37 -10.06 -23.73
CA TRP A 406 -21.80 -8.73 -23.95
C TRP A 406 -21.83 -8.35 -25.43
N LEU A 407 -21.45 -9.27 -26.32
CA LEU A 407 -21.48 -9.05 -27.77
C LEU A 407 -22.90 -8.74 -28.26
N SER A 408 -23.92 -9.44 -27.74
CA SER A 408 -25.32 -9.19 -28.08
C SER A 408 -25.81 -7.79 -27.69
N GLU A 409 -25.19 -7.17 -26.68
CA GLU A 409 -25.52 -5.81 -26.23
C GLU A 409 -24.83 -4.74 -27.11
N GLN A 410 -23.77 -5.11 -27.84
CA GLN A 410 -23.04 -4.19 -28.73
C GLN A 410 -23.54 -4.21 -30.18
N VAL A 411 -24.24 -5.27 -30.57
CA VAL A 411 -24.64 -5.51 -31.96
C VAL A 411 -26.15 -5.33 -32.11
N ALA A 412 -26.59 -4.64 -33.17
CA ALA A 412 -28.01 -4.51 -33.47
C ALA A 412 -28.64 -5.89 -33.78
N PRO A 413 -29.96 -6.09 -33.56
CA PRO A 413 -30.61 -7.36 -33.88
C PRO A 413 -30.37 -7.77 -35.33
N LEU A 414 -29.69 -8.91 -35.53
CA LEU A 414 -29.40 -9.43 -36.85
C LEU A 414 -30.58 -10.28 -37.34
N ASP A 415 -31.13 -9.97 -38.50
CA ASP A 415 -32.05 -10.88 -39.17
C ASP A 415 -31.31 -12.09 -39.77
N ASN A 416 -32.05 -13.16 -40.04
CA ASN A 416 -31.48 -14.41 -40.57
C ASN A 416 -30.81 -14.23 -41.94
N VAL A 417 -31.22 -13.24 -42.75
CA VAL A 417 -30.66 -13.02 -44.08
C VAL A 417 -29.27 -12.40 -43.97
N THR A 418 -29.15 -11.36 -43.14
CA THR A 418 -27.92 -10.62 -42.87
C THR A 418 -26.89 -11.50 -42.15
N MET A 419 -27.33 -12.23 -41.12
CA MET A 419 -26.46 -13.17 -40.40
C MET A 419 -25.89 -14.25 -41.34
N ASN A 420 -26.72 -14.85 -42.20
CA ASN A 420 -26.26 -15.87 -43.16
C ASN A 420 -25.27 -15.29 -44.18
N ALA A 421 -25.48 -14.05 -44.64
CA ALA A 421 -24.56 -13.38 -45.55
C ALA A 421 -23.18 -13.12 -44.90
N ILE A 422 -23.17 -12.63 -43.66
CA ILE A 422 -21.95 -12.40 -42.87
C ILE A 422 -21.22 -13.72 -42.64
N ASN A 423 -21.92 -14.76 -42.19
CA ASN A 423 -21.34 -16.07 -41.92
C ASN A 423 -20.71 -16.69 -43.18
N HIS A 424 -21.40 -16.59 -44.33
CA HIS A 424 -20.89 -17.10 -45.60
C HIS A 424 -19.59 -16.41 -46.01
N GLN A 425 -19.55 -15.07 -45.95
CA GLN A 425 -18.34 -14.31 -46.30
C GLN A 425 -17.19 -14.53 -45.31
N CYS A 426 -17.50 -14.67 -44.02
CA CYS A 426 -16.50 -15.01 -42.99
C CYS A 426 -15.87 -16.38 -43.24
N LEU A 427 -16.70 -17.41 -43.50
CA LEU A 427 -16.20 -18.75 -43.82
C LEU A 427 -15.41 -18.80 -45.13
N ALA A 428 -15.85 -18.08 -46.17
CA ALA A 428 -15.15 -18.00 -47.45
C ALA A 428 -13.69 -17.54 -47.30
N LYS A 429 -13.45 -16.54 -46.44
CA LYS A 429 -12.10 -16.01 -46.14
C LYS A 429 -11.17 -17.04 -45.48
N ILE A 430 -11.74 -18.08 -44.87
CA ILE A 430 -10.98 -19.16 -44.21
C ILE A 430 -10.69 -20.29 -45.19
N THR A 431 -11.61 -20.54 -46.13
CA THR A 431 -11.51 -21.63 -47.12
C THR A 431 -10.74 -21.28 -48.39
N ASP A 432 -10.47 -20.01 -48.70
CA ASP A 432 -9.77 -19.53 -49.91
C ASP A 432 -8.25 -19.89 -49.98
N ALA A 433 -7.86 -21.02 -49.38
CA ALA A 433 -6.54 -21.64 -49.52
C ALA A 433 -6.62 -22.95 -50.32
N GLY A 434 -7.27 -22.92 -51.49
CA GLY A 434 -7.47 -24.09 -52.34
C GLY A 434 -7.78 -23.78 -53.81
N ALA A 435 -7.11 -22.79 -54.39
CA ALA A 435 -6.92 -22.65 -55.84
C ALA A 435 -5.50 -22.15 -56.13
#